data_AF-R9ITS3-F1
#
_entry.id   AF-R9ITS3-F1
#
_cell.length_a   1.000
_cell.length_b   1.000
_cell.length_c   1.000
_cell.angle_alpha   90.00
_cell.angle_beta   90.00
_cell.angle_gamma   90.00
#
_symmetry.space_group_name_H-M   'P 1'
#
loop_
_entity.id
_entity.type
_entity.pdbx_description
1 polymer ?
#
loop_
_entity_poly.entity_id
_entity_poly.type
_entity_poly.pdbx_seq_one_letter_code
_entity_poly.pdbx_strand_id
1 'polypeptide(L)'
;MSKYSLNIAIKYGETLREFNDKSEAEDYFISYKDNLLNRLKAIITQTSVFFPDYTIESLKKLEKWYFDLYEKQSFEQVGLTQEEFESMMSVYWGEVIIKNNEDAKWVVMEYPFSQKKYEFLVSTGLCNVSVVNKFHDLYRMQSNKRRTLLFR
;
A
#
# COMPACT_ATOMS: atom_id res chain seq x y z
N MET A 1 19.76 -17.12 7.29
CA MET A 1 19.21 -16.87 5.93
C MET A 1 19.86 -17.83 4.94
N SER A 2 19.11 -18.40 4.01
CA SER A 2 19.68 -19.22 2.93
C SER A 2 20.24 -18.33 1.81
N LYS A 3 21.21 -18.83 1.04
CA LYS A 3 21.75 -18.13 -0.14
C LYS A 3 20.65 -17.73 -1.14
N TYR A 4 19.61 -18.56 -1.25
CA TYR A 4 18.42 -18.29 -2.06
C TYR A 4 17.63 -17.08 -1.54
N SER A 5 17.32 -17.02 -0.24
CA SER A 5 16.60 -15.87 0.35
C SER A 5 17.37 -14.56 0.23
N LEU A 6 18.69 -14.59 0.35
CA LEU A 6 19.54 -13.41 0.18
C LEU A 6 19.50 -12.89 -1.26
N ASN A 7 19.56 -13.78 -2.26
CA ASN A 7 19.47 -13.40 -3.67
C ASN A 7 18.11 -12.78 -4.02
N ILE A 8 17.03 -13.20 -3.38
CA ILE A 8 15.71 -12.58 -3.57
C ILE A 8 15.71 -11.15 -3.03
N ALA A 9 16.26 -10.93 -1.83
CA ALA A 9 16.36 -9.61 -1.23
C ALA A 9 17.19 -8.64 -2.10
N ILE A 10 18.34 -9.09 -2.61
CA ILE A 10 19.18 -8.29 -3.51
C ILE A 10 18.41 -7.90 -4.78
N LYS A 11 17.75 -8.88 -5.44
CA LYS A 11 16.95 -8.62 -6.64
C LYS A 11 15.79 -7.66 -6.39
N TYR A 12 15.18 -7.72 -5.21
CA TYR A 12 14.16 -6.75 -4.84
C TYR A 12 14.75 -5.34 -4.68
N GLY A 13 15.92 -5.21 -4.06
CA GLY A 13 16.63 -3.94 -3.97
C GLY A 13 16.92 -3.29 -5.33
N GLU A 14 17.16 -4.10 -6.36
CA GLU A 14 17.37 -3.63 -7.74
C GLU A 14 16.10 -3.01 -8.37
N THR A 15 14.90 -3.43 -7.93
CA THR A 15 13.64 -2.86 -8.45
C THR A 15 13.23 -1.57 -7.75
N LEU A 16 13.82 -1.27 -6.59
CA LEU A 16 13.54 -0.04 -5.86
C LEU A 16 14.05 1.19 -6.63
N ARG A 17 13.37 2.31 -6.43
CA ARG A 17 13.81 3.60 -6.97
C ARG A 17 15.10 4.05 -6.27
N GLU A 18 16.03 4.58 -7.05
CA GLU A 18 17.22 5.25 -6.51
C GLU A 18 16.95 6.72 -6.26
N PHE A 19 17.51 7.25 -5.17
CA PHE A 19 17.41 8.63 -4.76
C PHE A 19 18.82 9.17 -4.46
N ASN A 20 19.01 10.48 -4.53
CA ASN A 20 20.30 11.08 -4.21
C ASN A 20 20.63 10.93 -2.72
N ASP A 21 19.62 11.14 -1.87
CA ASP A 21 19.69 11.05 -0.42
C ASP A 21 18.32 10.72 0.21
N LYS A 22 18.31 10.61 1.54
CA LYS A 22 17.11 10.29 2.31
C LYS A 22 16.05 11.39 2.26
N SER A 23 16.46 12.66 2.19
CA SER A 23 15.51 13.78 2.15
C SER A 23 14.70 13.75 0.87
N GLU A 24 15.35 13.50 -0.28
CA GLU A 24 14.65 13.33 -1.56
C GLU A 24 13.66 12.15 -1.53
N ALA A 25 14.07 11.03 -0.91
CA ALA A 25 13.19 9.88 -0.76
C ALA A 25 11.96 10.21 0.14
N GLU A 26 12.16 10.93 1.24
CA GLU A 26 11.09 11.40 2.12
C GLU A 26 10.10 12.30 1.38
N ASP A 27 10.58 13.32 0.67
CA ASP A 27 9.74 14.24 -0.11
C ASP A 27 8.94 13.49 -1.18
N TYR A 28 9.59 12.54 -1.88
CA TYR A 28 8.94 11.71 -2.88
C TYR A 28 7.82 10.85 -2.27
N PHE A 29 8.09 10.14 -1.18
CA PHE A 29 7.12 9.22 -0.58
C PHE A 29 5.96 9.96 0.09
N ILE A 30 6.20 11.12 0.69
CA ILE A 30 5.12 11.99 1.20
C ILE A 30 4.24 12.45 0.04
N SER A 31 4.84 12.93 -1.05
CA SER A 31 4.10 13.36 -2.24
C SER A 31 3.31 12.22 -2.88
N TYR A 32 3.90 11.03 -2.99
CA TYR A 32 3.25 9.80 -3.47
C TYR A 32 2.05 9.43 -2.61
N LYS A 33 2.22 9.44 -1.29
CA LYS A 33 1.16 9.14 -0.31
C LYS A 33 -0.02 10.10 -0.47
N ASP A 34 0.25 11.40 -0.45
CA ASP A 34 -0.77 12.44 -0.51
C ASP A 34 -1.50 12.43 -1.85
N ASN A 35 -0.77 12.21 -2.96
CA ASN A 35 -1.38 12.05 -4.28
C ASN A 35 -2.39 10.90 -4.31
N LEU A 36 -2.00 9.72 -3.83
CA LEU A 36 -2.87 8.54 -3.84
C LEU A 36 -4.08 8.71 -2.93
N LEU A 37 -3.91 9.27 -1.74
CA LEU A 37 -5.03 9.53 -0.82
C LEU A 37 -6.01 10.55 -1.40
N ASN A 38 -5.51 11.62 -2.03
CA ASN A 38 -6.35 12.63 -2.67
C ASN A 38 -7.11 12.06 -3.86
N ARG A 39 -6.46 11.25 -4.71
CA ARG A 39 -7.11 10.54 -5.81
C ARG A 39 -8.20 9.59 -5.29
N LEU A 40 -7.89 8.77 -4.29
CA LEU A 40 -8.85 7.85 -3.68
C LEU A 40 -10.06 8.60 -3.12
N LYS A 41 -9.83 9.70 -2.39
CA LYS A 41 -10.90 10.55 -1.85
C LYS A 41 -11.79 11.12 -2.96
N ALA A 42 -11.21 11.59 -4.06
CA ALA A 42 -11.96 12.12 -5.19
C ALA A 42 -12.88 11.05 -5.80
N ILE A 43 -12.36 9.83 -6.03
CA ILE A 43 -13.14 8.74 -6.63
C ILE A 43 -14.25 8.30 -5.68
N ILE A 44 -13.95 8.13 -4.39
CA ILE A 44 -14.97 7.77 -3.39
C ILE A 44 -16.08 8.84 -3.31
N THR A 45 -15.72 10.12 -3.39
CA THR A 45 -16.70 11.22 -3.40
C THR A 45 -17.61 11.16 -4.63
N GLN A 46 -17.07 10.76 -5.78
CA GLN A 46 -17.84 10.63 -7.02
C GLN A 46 -18.75 9.39 -7.01
N THR A 47 -18.27 8.26 -6.49
CA THR A 47 -19.00 6.99 -6.52
C THR A 47 -19.93 6.80 -5.33
N SER A 48 -19.73 7.55 -4.24
CA SER A 48 -20.49 7.46 -2.98
C SER A 48 -20.53 6.05 -2.36
N VAL A 49 -19.52 5.21 -2.66
CA VAL A 49 -19.50 3.79 -2.26
C VAL A 49 -19.31 3.63 -0.74
N PHE A 50 -18.50 4.48 -0.12
CA PHE A 50 -18.34 4.56 1.34
C PHE A 50 -17.78 5.91 1.75
N PHE A 51 -17.61 6.15 3.05
CA PHE A 51 -16.94 7.35 3.56
C PHE A 51 -15.56 6.97 4.14
N PRO A 52 -14.46 7.60 3.71
CA PRO A 52 -13.12 7.29 4.19
C PRO A 52 -12.85 7.96 5.54
N ASP A 53 -13.48 7.45 6.60
CA ASP A 53 -13.28 7.91 7.99
C ASP A 53 -12.00 7.36 8.65
N TYR A 54 -11.20 6.58 7.91
CA TYR A 54 -10.00 5.93 8.40
C TYR A 54 -10.24 4.96 9.57
N THR A 55 -11.46 4.46 9.74
CA THR A 55 -11.75 3.36 10.66
C THR A 55 -11.37 2.01 10.03
N ILE A 56 -11.22 0.98 10.86
CA ILE A 56 -11.08 -0.41 10.40
C ILE A 56 -12.27 -0.81 9.51
N GLU A 57 -13.46 -0.29 9.77
CA GLU A 57 -14.65 -0.59 8.97
C GLU A 57 -14.58 0.03 7.56
N SER A 58 -14.05 1.25 7.43
CA SER A 58 -13.83 1.84 6.10
C SER A 58 -12.85 1.05 5.24
N LEU A 59 -11.85 0.42 5.88
CA LEU A 59 -10.88 -0.45 5.21
C LEU A 59 -11.54 -1.74 4.69
N LYS A 60 -12.46 -2.35 5.45
CA LYS A 60 -13.26 -3.50 4.99
C LYS A 60 -14.12 -3.14 3.78
N LYS A 61 -14.74 -1.96 3.81
CA LYS A 61 -15.55 -1.44 2.69
C LYS A 61 -14.70 -1.21 1.44
N LEU A 62 -13.50 -0.64 1.61
CA LEU A 62 -12.55 -0.45 0.52
C LEU A 62 -12.11 -1.79 -0.11
N GLU A 63 -11.80 -2.78 0.72
CA GLU A 63 -11.44 -4.13 0.26
C GLU A 63 -12.60 -4.80 -0.48
N LYS A 64 -13.82 -4.72 0.06
CA LYS A 64 -14.99 -5.25 -0.62
C LYS A 64 -15.19 -4.60 -1.99
N TRP A 65 -15.04 -3.28 -2.06
CA TRP A 65 -15.18 -2.55 -3.32
C TRP A 65 -14.11 -2.96 -4.35
N TYR A 66 -12.87 -3.19 -3.92
CA TYR A 66 -11.83 -3.76 -4.78
C TYR A 66 -12.25 -5.10 -5.41
N PHE A 67 -12.77 -6.04 -4.60
CA PHE A 67 -13.22 -7.33 -5.12
C PHE A 67 -14.44 -7.21 -6.02
N ASP A 68 -15.39 -6.34 -5.70
CA ASP A 68 -16.54 -6.07 -6.57
C ASP A 68 -16.10 -5.54 -7.95
N LEU A 69 -15.11 -4.64 -7.98
CA LEU A 69 -14.54 -4.11 -9.23
C LEU A 69 -13.79 -5.19 -10.02
N TYR A 70 -13.01 -6.01 -9.33
CA TYR A 70 -12.25 -7.12 -9.91
C TYR A 70 -13.16 -8.16 -10.55
N GLU A 71 -14.19 -8.61 -9.83
CA GLU A 71 -15.15 -9.61 -10.31
C GLU A 71 -15.91 -9.15 -11.56
N LYS A 72 -16.23 -7.86 -11.61
CA LYS A 72 -16.92 -7.24 -12.74
C LYS A 72 -15.98 -6.74 -13.84
N GLN A 73 -14.66 -6.89 -13.66
CA GLN A 73 -13.63 -6.35 -14.56
C GLN A 73 -13.87 -4.86 -14.89
N SER A 74 -14.15 -4.06 -13.86
CA SER A 74 -14.74 -2.71 -14.00
C SER A 74 -13.85 -1.58 -13.45
N PHE A 75 -12.56 -1.82 -13.23
CA PHE A 75 -11.63 -0.77 -12.78
C PHE A 75 -11.58 0.42 -13.75
N GLU A 76 -11.63 0.17 -15.07
CA GLU A 76 -11.65 1.22 -16.08
C GLU A 76 -12.88 2.13 -15.97
N GLN A 77 -14.02 1.61 -15.47
CA GLN A 77 -15.25 2.40 -15.28
C GLN A 77 -15.10 3.44 -14.17
N VAL A 78 -14.17 3.22 -13.24
CA VAL A 78 -13.81 4.20 -12.19
C VAL A 78 -12.52 4.96 -12.54
N GLY A 79 -12.03 4.83 -13.77
CA GLY A 79 -10.87 5.56 -14.27
C GLY A 79 -9.55 5.14 -13.65
N LEU A 80 -9.43 3.87 -13.23
CA LEU A 80 -8.22 3.32 -12.61
C LEU A 80 -7.78 2.03 -13.29
N THR A 81 -6.48 1.76 -13.23
CA THR A 81 -6.00 0.39 -13.35
C THR A 81 -6.14 -0.34 -12.01
N GLN A 82 -6.12 -1.67 -12.05
CA GLN A 82 -6.12 -2.48 -10.83
C GLN A 82 -4.91 -2.16 -9.93
N GLU A 83 -3.71 -2.01 -10.52
CA GLU A 83 -2.47 -1.70 -9.79
C GLU A 83 -2.52 -0.33 -9.12
N GLU A 84 -3.12 0.67 -9.77
CA GLU A 84 -3.34 1.98 -9.16
C GLU A 84 -4.28 1.88 -7.95
N PHE A 85 -5.34 1.07 -8.05
CA PHE A 85 -6.25 0.82 -6.93
C PHE A 85 -5.53 0.13 -5.77
N GLU A 86 -4.76 -0.92 -6.04
CA GLU A 86 -3.96 -1.65 -5.03
C GLU A 86 -2.94 -0.73 -4.33
N SER A 87 -2.34 0.20 -5.09
CA SER A 87 -1.45 1.23 -4.53
C SER A 87 -2.19 2.18 -3.59
N MET A 88 -3.37 2.67 -4.00
CA MET A 88 -4.22 3.52 -3.16
C MET A 88 -4.67 2.80 -1.89
N MET A 89 -5.08 1.53 -2.00
CA MET A 89 -5.42 0.69 -0.85
C MET A 89 -4.24 0.56 0.12
N SER A 90 -3.03 0.38 -0.40
CA SER A 90 -1.84 0.18 0.42
C SER A 90 -1.55 1.39 1.29
N VAL A 91 -1.62 2.59 0.68
CA VAL A 91 -1.44 3.85 1.42
C VAL A 91 -2.59 4.10 2.38
N TYR A 92 -3.84 3.87 1.97
CA TYR A 92 -5.01 4.05 2.84
C TYR A 92 -4.94 3.14 4.08
N TRP A 93 -4.52 1.89 3.91
CA TRP A 93 -4.25 0.98 5.02
C TRP A 93 -3.25 1.54 6.02
N GLY A 94 -2.16 2.15 5.54
CA GLY A 94 -1.17 2.75 6.43
C GLY A 94 -1.72 3.93 7.22
N GLU A 95 -2.53 4.79 6.59
CA GLU A 95 -3.23 5.88 7.28
C GLU A 95 -4.22 5.37 8.33
N VAL A 96 -4.97 4.29 8.03
CA VAL A 96 -5.86 3.65 9.01
C VAL A 96 -5.06 3.17 10.21
N ILE A 97 -3.92 2.49 10.01
CA ILE A 97 -3.10 2.03 11.15
C ILE A 97 -2.59 3.20 11.98
N ILE A 98 -2.01 4.21 11.33
CA ILE A 98 -1.40 5.36 12.02
C ILE A 98 -2.44 6.13 12.82
N LYS A 99 -3.65 6.29 12.30
CA LYS A 99 -4.73 6.98 13.02
C LYS A 99 -5.33 6.19 14.18
N ASN A 100 -5.18 4.87 14.17
CA ASN A 100 -5.74 3.98 15.20
C ASN A 100 -4.67 3.44 16.15
N ASN A 101 -3.40 3.87 16.03
CA ASN A 101 -2.30 3.47 16.89
C ASN A 101 -1.33 4.64 17.09
N GLU A 102 -1.25 5.17 18.31
CA GLU A 102 -0.44 6.35 18.64
C GLU A 102 1.07 6.14 18.41
N ASP A 103 1.56 4.91 18.52
CA ASP A 103 2.96 4.56 18.31
C ASP A 103 3.29 4.33 16.82
N ALA A 104 2.27 4.31 15.97
CA ALA A 104 2.44 4.03 14.55
C ALA A 104 2.81 5.30 13.78
N LYS A 105 3.81 5.19 12.91
CA LYS A 105 4.27 6.31 12.08
C LYS A 105 4.74 5.87 10.71
N TRP A 106 4.67 6.80 9.76
CA TRP A 106 5.31 6.68 8.47
C TRP A 106 6.83 6.79 8.64
N VAL A 107 7.57 5.88 8.01
CA VAL A 107 9.04 5.90 8.03
C VAL A 107 9.55 5.62 6.62
N VAL A 108 10.53 6.40 6.21
CA VAL A 108 11.37 6.10 5.04
C VAL A 108 12.71 5.57 5.53
N MET A 109 13.07 4.37 5.11
CA MET A 109 14.33 3.72 5.49
C MET A 109 15.09 3.24 4.27
N GLU A 110 16.41 3.32 4.34
CA GLU A 110 17.28 2.78 3.29
C GLU A 110 17.19 1.25 3.29
N TYR A 111 17.14 0.68 2.09
CA TYR A 111 17.06 -0.76 1.91
C TYR A 111 18.39 -1.40 2.30
N PRO A 112 18.42 -2.38 3.23
CA PRO A 112 19.68 -2.89 3.80
C PRO A 112 20.65 -3.50 2.79
N PHE A 113 20.17 -3.92 1.61
CA PHE A 113 20.97 -4.60 0.60
C PHE A 113 21.28 -3.73 -0.62
N SER A 114 20.88 -2.46 -0.64
CA SER A 114 21.15 -1.56 -1.78
C SER A 114 21.24 -0.12 -1.33
N GLN A 115 22.39 0.51 -1.58
CA GLN A 115 22.61 1.91 -1.25
C GLN A 115 21.67 2.82 -2.05
N LYS A 116 21.25 3.93 -1.46
CA LYS A 116 20.40 4.96 -2.10
C LYS A 116 19.02 4.45 -2.55
N LYS A 117 18.65 3.24 -2.16
CA LYS A 117 17.32 2.68 -2.36
C LYS A 117 16.56 2.79 -1.06
N TYR A 118 15.32 3.26 -1.10
CA TYR A 118 14.53 3.50 0.09
C TYR A 118 13.18 2.81 0.01
N GLU A 119 12.69 2.36 1.15
CA GLU A 119 11.35 1.80 1.33
C GLU A 119 10.47 2.76 2.11
N PHE A 120 9.17 2.73 1.81
CA PHE A 120 8.16 3.45 2.54
C PHE A 120 7.34 2.50 3.41
N LEU A 121 7.35 2.74 4.72
CA LEU A 121 6.95 1.78 5.72
C LEU A 121 6.00 2.42 6.72
N VAL A 122 5.11 1.59 7.28
CA VAL A 122 4.43 1.87 8.54
C VAL A 122 5.19 1.15 9.64
N SER A 123 5.66 1.92 10.63
CA SER A 123 6.38 1.41 11.79
C SER A 123 5.48 1.48 13.01
N THR A 124 5.28 0.37 13.71
CA THR A 124 4.53 0.27 14.96
C THR A 124 5.46 -0.11 16.12
N GLY A 125 6.59 0.60 16.25
CA GLY A 125 7.64 0.34 17.24
C GLY A 125 8.42 -0.95 16.99
N LEU A 126 7.80 -2.10 17.22
CA LEU A 126 8.41 -3.44 17.12
C LEU A 126 8.34 -4.06 15.72
N CYS A 127 7.55 -3.49 14.80
CA CYS A 127 7.34 -4.02 13.47
C CYS A 127 7.35 -2.90 12.43
N ASN A 128 8.00 -3.15 11.30
CA ASN A 128 7.97 -2.29 10.13
C ASN A 128 7.33 -3.07 8.98
N VAL A 129 6.35 -2.47 8.33
CA VAL A 129 5.62 -3.09 7.23
C VAL A 129 5.73 -2.22 6.00
N SER A 130 6.29 -2.78 4.92
CA SER A 130 6.39 -2.08 3.64
C SER A 130 5.01 -1.82 3.07
N VAL A 131 4.80 -0.59 2.61
CA VAL A 131 3.52 -0.13 2.07
C VAL A 131 3.51 -0.20 0.57
N VAL A 132 4.63 0.12 -0.09
CA VAL A 132 4.72 0.01 -1.55
C VAL A 132 4.49 -1.45 -1.94
N ASN A 133 3.54 -1.68 -2.85
CA ASN A 133 3.15 -3.01 -3.34
C ASN A 133 2.57 -3.97 -2.28
N LYS A 134 2.14 -3.46 -1.11
CA LYS A 134 1.58 -4.30 -0.05
C LYS A 134 0.41 -5.19 -0.52
N PHE A 135 -0.48 -4.62 -1.32
CA PHE A 135 -1.61 -5.33 -1.92
C PHE A 135 -1.40 -5.66 -3.40
N HIS A 136 -0.15 -5.68 -3.88
CA HIS A 136 0.12 -6.05 -5.26
C HIS A 136 -0.36 -7.47 -5.54
N ASP A 137 -1.12 -7.64 -6.62
CA ASP A 137 -1.72 -8.91 -6.99
C ASP A 137 -2.58 -9.50 -5.85
N LEU A 138 -3.34 -8.66 -5.13
CA LEU A 138 -4.14 -9.08 -3.96
C LEU A 138 -5.10 -10.25 -4.29
N TYR A 139 -5.60 -10.30 -5.52
CA TYR A 139 -6.45 -11.38 -6.03
C TYR A 139 -5.74 -12.75 -6.10
N ARG A 140 -4.41 -12.80 -6.08
CA ARG A 140 -3.58 -14.02 -6.16
C ARG A 140 -3.05 -14.51 -4.82
N MET A 141 -3.26 -13.80 -3.71
CA MET A 141 -2.74 -14.22 -2.40
C MET A 141 -3.18 -15.66 -2.06
N GLN A 142 -2.19 -16.55 -1.88
CA GLN A 142 -2.33 -18.03 -1.90
C GLN A 142 -3.29 -18.61 -0.84
N SER A 143 -3.66 -17.85 0.19
CA SER A 143 -4.63 -18.24 1.22
C SER A 143 -6.08 -17.85 0.87
N ASN A 144 -6.35 -17.25 -0.29
CA ASN A 144 -7.65 -16.65 -0.59
C ASN A 144 -8.48 -17.28 -1.72
N LYS A 145 -8.50 -18.62 -1.84
CA LYS A 145 -9.39 -19.32 -2.79
C LYS A 145 -10.89 -19.02 -2.62
N ARG A 146 -11.29 -18.44 -1.48
CA ARG A 146 -12.68 -18.10 -1.13
C ARG A 146 -12.97 -16.59 -1.08
N ARG A 147 -12.02 -15.71 -1.43
CA ARG A 147 -12.17 -14.23 -1.28
C ARG A 147 -12.56 -13.80 0.15
N THR A 148 -12.06 -14.53 1.14
CA THR A 148 -12.01 -14.11 2.54
C THR A 148 -11.39 -12.71 2.63
N LEU A 149 -12.15 -11.76 3.14
CA LEU A 149 -11.66 -10.41 3.44
C LEU A 149 -10.44 -10.51 4.36
N LEU A 150 -9.36 -9.83 4.00
CA LEU A 150 -8.15 -9.67 4.81
C LEU A 150 -8.48 -8.96 6.13
N PHE A 151 -9.45 -8.05 6.10
CA PHE A 151 -9.89 -7.31 7.26
C PHE A 151 -11.17 -7.95 7.81
N ARG A 152 -11.05 -8.66 8.95
CA ARG A 152 -12.18 -9.29 9.65
C ARG A 152 -12.79 -8.40 10.72
#